data_AF-A0A365T6F3-F1
#
_entry.id   AF-A0A365T6F3-F1
#
_cell.length_a   1.000
_cell.length_b   1.000
_cell.length_c   1.000
_cell.angle_alpha   90.00
_cell.angle_beta   90.00
_cell.angle_gamma   90.00
#
_symmetry.space_group_name_H-M   'P 1'
#
loop_
_entity.id
_entity.type
_entity.pdbx_description
1 polymer ?
#
loop_
_entity_poly.entity_id
_entity_poly.type
_entity_poly.pdbx_seq_one_letter_code
_entity_poly.pdbx_strand_id
1 'polypeptide(L)' 'MTNRLNEYLKERPLLGGIVVLGILLIGVFAWAKIVQLHRPFTEIIVDPGLWLAFLIMAPVLYVSYVATAKYTR' A
#
# COMPACT_ATOMS: atom_id res chain seq x y z
N MET A 1 1.73 -22.38 8.15
CA MET A 1 2.28 -22.25 6.78
C MET A 1 2.54 -20.79 6.36
N THR A 2 2.08 -19.80 7.13
CA THR A 2 2.16 -18.35 6.85
C THR A 2 3.54 -17.70 7.06
N ASN A 3 4.52 -18.41 7.64
CA ASN A 3 5.77 -17.78 8.09
C ASN A 3 6.82 -17.53 7.00
N ARG A 4 6.84 -18.33 5.92
CA ARG A 4 7.90 -18.21 4.91
C ARG A 4 7.85 -16.88 4.15
N LEU A 5 6.64 -16.39 3.86
CA LEU A 5 6.47 -15.12 3.14
C LEU A 5 6.88 -13.94 4.03
N ASN A 6 6.54 -13.99 5.32
CA ASN A 6 6.93 -12.96 6.28
C ASN A 6 8.45 -12.94 6.52
N GLU A 7 9.07 -14.11 6.68
CA GLU A 7 10.53 -14.25 6.80
C GLU A 7 11.25 -13.71 5.54
N TYR A 8 10.73 -14.06 4.36
CA TYR A 8 11.27 -13.57 3.08
C TYR A 8 11.18 -12.04 2.93
N LEU A 9 10.06 -11.43 3.34
CA LEU A 9 9.89 -9.97 3.29
C LEU A 9 10.75 -9.24 4.33
N LYS A 10 11.00 -9.84 5.50
CA LYS A 10 11.94 -9.31 6.50
C LYS A 10 13.38 -9.26 5.97
N GLU A 11 13.80 -10.25 5.20
CA GLU A 11 15.13 -10.26 4.58
C GLU A 11 15.27 -9.24 3.45
N ARG A 12 14.16 -8.85 2.82
CA ARG A 12 14.12 -7.95 1.67
C ARG A 12 13.19 -6.75 1.94
N PRO A 13 13.65 -5.76 2.73
CA PRO A 13 12.82 -4.63 3.16
C PRO A 13 12.24 -3.81 2.00
N LEU A 14 12.92 -3.76 0.85
CA LEU A 14 12.41 -3.12 -0.36
C LEU A 14 11.18 -3.84 -0.91
N LEU A 15 11.20 -5.17 -0.97
CA LEU A 15 10.03 -5.96 -1.40
C LEU A 15 8.92 -5.91 -0.36
N GLY A 16 9.27 -5.93 0.93
CA GLY A 16 8.32 -5.71 2.03
C GLY A 16 7.57 -4.38 1.88
N GLY A 17 8.28 -3.30 1.57
CA GLY A 17 7.68 -1.99 1.33
C GLY A 17 6.71 -1.99 0.15
N ILE A 18 7.06 -2.64 -0.97
CA ILE A 18 6.16 -2.76 -2.14
C ILE A 18 4.88 -3.53 -1.78
N VAL A 19 5.01 -4.64 -1.04
CA VAL A 19 3.85 -5.42 -0.60
C VAL A 19 2.93 -4.60 0.30
N VAL A 20 3.49 -3.85 1.25
CA VAL A 20 2.72 -2.96 2.13
C VAL A 20 1.98 -1.89 1.32
N LEU A 21 2.64 -1.27 0.34
CA LEU A 21 1.98 -0.31 -0.56
C LEU A 21 0.83 -0.94 -1.35
N GLY A 22 1.01 -2.17 -1.83
CA GLY A 22 -0.05 -2.90 -2.54
C GLY A 22 -1.27 -3.18 -1.66
N ILE A 23 -1.05 -3.63 -0.42
CA ILE A 23 -2.12 -3.84 0.56
C ILE A 23 -2.83 -2.52 0.88
N LEU A 24 -2.05 -1.46 1.08
CA LEU A 24 -2.59 -0.14 1.38
C LEU A 24 -3.43 0.40 0.23
N LEU A 25 -2.98 0.23 -1.02
CA LEU A 25 -3.72 0.62 -2.21
C LEU A 25 -5.07 -0.12 -2.31
N ILE A 26 -5.08 -1.43 -2.07
CA ILE A 26 -6.33 -2.22 -2.02
C ILE A 26 -7.25 -1.71 -0.91
N GLY A 27 -6.71 -1.41 0.27
CA GLY A 27 -7.46 -0.83 1.38
C GLY A 27 -8.09 0.52 1.04
N VAL A 28 -7.34 1.39 0.35
CA VAL A 28 -7.83 2.69 -0.13
C VAL A 28 -8.97 2.51 -1.14
N PHE A 29 -8.85 1.56 -2.08
CA PHE A 29 -9.94 1.27 -3.02
C PHE A 29 -11.18 0.71 -2.33
N ALA A 30 -11.00 -0.20 -1.36
CA ALA A 30 -12.10 -0.74 -0.57
C ALA A 30 -12.80 0.37 0.23
N TRP A 31 -12.03 1.24 0.89
CA TRP A 31 -12.54 2.39 1.61
C TRP A 31 -13.30 3.35 0.69
N ALA A 32 -12.72 3.72 -0.45
CA ALA A 32 -13.34 4.60 -1.43
C ALA A 32 -14.67 4.02 -1.94
N LYS A 33 -14.74 2.70 -2.15
CA LYS A 33 -16.00 2.04 -2.53
C LYS A 33 -17.04 2.09 -1.42
N ILE A 34 -16.65 1.89 -0.17
CA ILE A 34 -17.56 1.97 0.99
C ILE A 34 -18.11 3.40 1.13
N VAL A 35 -17.26 4.42 1.01
CA VAL A 35 -17.68 5.82 1.11
C VAL A 35 -18.56 6.23 -0.07
N GLN A 36 -18.23 5.76 -1.28
CA GLN A 36 -18.94 6.10 -2.52
C GLN A 36 -19.69 4.88 -3.07
N LEU A 37 -20.61 4.32 -2.27
CA LEU A 37 -21.31 3.08 -2.59
C LEU A 37 -21.98 3.11 -3.98
N HIS A 38 -22.53 4.26 -4.35
CA HIS A 38 -23.27 4.51 -5.59
C HIS A 38 -22.37 4.61 -6.84
N ARG A 39 -21.08 4.90 -6.67
CA ARG A 39 -20.15 5.05 -7.79
C ARG A 39 -19.65 3.68 -8.28
N PRO A 40 -19.58 3.45 -9.59
CA PRO A 40 -19.00 2.21 -10.12
C PRO A 40 -17.51 2.14 -9.79
N PHE A 41 -16.99 0.92 -9.61
CA PHE A 41 -15.57 0.69 -9.28
C PHE A 41 -14.63 1.29 -10.33
N THR A 42 -15.03 1.26 -11.60
CA THR A 42 -14.25 1.83 -12.71
C THR A 42 -14.00 3.31 -12.49
N GLU A 43 -15.01 4.10 -12.15
CA GLU A 43 -14.86 5.54 -11.87
C GLU A 43 -13.93 5.84 -10.70
N ILE A 44 -13.92 4.98 -9.67
CA ILE A 44 -13.02 5.13 -8.53
C ILE A 44 -11.57 4.84 -8.95
N ILE A 45 -11.35 3.84 -9.82
CA ILE A 45 -10.03 3.48 -10.32
C ILE A 45 -9.48 4.55 -11.27
N VAL A 46 -10.32 5.23 -12.06
CA VAL A 46 -9.84 6.32 -12.93
C VAL A 46 -9.75 7.66 -12.21
N ASP A 47 -10.08 7.73 -10.92
CA ASP A 47 -10.10 8.99 -10.18
C ASP A 47 -8.67 9.56 -10.02
N PRO A 48 -8.35 10.69 -10.67
CA PRO A 48 -7.00 11.24 -10.65
C PRO A 48 -6.61 11.77 -9.26
N GLY A 49 -7.59 12.17 -8.44
CA GLY A 49 -7.35 12.62 -7.07
C GLY A 49 -6.85 11.51 -6.18
N LEU A 50 -7.38 10.29 -6.35
CA LEU A 50 -6.93 9.10 -5.62
C LEU A 50 -5.49 8.75 -6.00
N TRP A 51 -5.16 8.76 -7.29
CA TRP A 51 -3.79 8.51 -7.75
C TRP A 51 -2.80 9.58 -7.30
N LEU A 52 -3.17 10.86 -7.32
CA LEU A 52 -2.33 11.94 -6.81
C LEU A 52 -2.06 11.79 -5.31
N ALA A 53 -3.11 11.51 -4.52
CA ALA A 53 -2.95 11.25 -3.09
C ALA A 53 -2.04 10.05 -2.83
N PHE A 54 -2.21 8.97 -3.61
CA PHE A 54 -1.36 7.79 -3.51
C PHE A 54 0.09 8.10 -3.92
N LEU A 55 0.31 8.88 -4.98
CA LEU A 55 1.64 9.27 -5.45
C LEU A 55 2.42 10.09 -4.40
N ILE A 56 1.74 10.89 -3.59
CA ILE A 56 2.36 11.67 -2.52
C ILE A 56 2.61 10.80 -1.27
N MET A 57 1.62 9.98 -0.88
CA MET A 57 1.72 9.16 0.33
C MET A 57 2.64 7.94 0.17
N ALA A 58 2.62 7.28 -1.00
CA ALA A 58 3.35 6.04 -1.22
C ALA A 58 4.86 6.16 -1.02
N PRO A 59 5.57 7.19 -1.53
CA PRO A 59 6.99 7.38 -1.26
C PRO A 59 7.28 7.58 0.23
N VAL A 60 6.46 8.38 0.92
CA VAL A 60 6.63 8.65 2.36
C VAL A 60 6.46 7.37 3.16
N LEU A 61 5.40 6.60 2.91
CA LEU A 61 5.14 5.33 3.56
C LEU A 61 6.21 4.29 3.24
N TYR A 62 6.68 4.23 1.99
CA TYR A 62 7.74 3.32 1.58
C TYR A 62 9.06 3.62 2.29
N VAL A 63 9.49 4.88 2.28
CA VAL A 63 10.73 5.30 2.95
C VAL A 63 10.62 5.07 4.45
N SER A 64 9.47 5.38 5.06
CA SER A 64 9.23 5.15 6.48
C SER A 64 9.33 3.66 6.82
N TYR A 65 8.67 2.79 6.04
CA TYR A 65 8.72 1.35 6.22
C TYR A 65 10.15 0.81 6.07
N VAL A 66 10.86 1.20 5.00
CA VAL A 66 12.24 0.74 4.74
C VAL A 66 13.19 1.25 5.82
N ALA A 67 13.03 2.50 6.30
CA ALA A 67 13.83 3.06 7.37
C ALA A 67 13.60 2.29 8.68
N THR A 68 12.35 2.05 9.07
CA THR A 68 12.01 1.24 10.25
C THR A 68 12.54 -0.18 10.11
N ALA A 69 12.37 -0.83 8.95
CA ALA A 69 12.85 -2.19 8.72
C ALA A 69 14.38 -2.30 8.77
N LYS A 70 15.10 -1.24 8.40
CA LYS A 70 16.57 -1.17 8.56
C LYS A 70 17.00 -0.90 10.00
N TYR A 71 16.25 -0.08 10.75
CA TYR A 71 16.59 0.30 12.12
C TYR A 71 16.28 -0.79 13.15
N THR A 72 15.31 -1.65 12.86
CA THR A 72 14.91 -2.78 13.72
C THR A 72 15.75 -4.05 13.47
N ARG A 73 16.78 -3.99 12.61
CA ARG A 73 17.67 -5.11 12.29
C ARG A 73 18.99 -4.96 13.06
#